data_AF-A0A078B6Z5-F1
#
_entry.id   AF-A0A078B6Z5-F1
#
_cell.length_a   1.000
_cell.length_b   1.000
_cell.length_c   1.000
_cell.angle_alpha   90.00
_cell.angle_beta   90.00
_cell.angle_gamma   90.00
#
_symmetry.space_group_name_H-M   'P 1'
#
loop_
_entity.id
_entity.type
_entity.pdbx_description
1 polymer ?
#
loop_
_entity_poly.entity_id
_entity_poly.type
_entity_poly.pdbx_seq_one_letter_code
_entity_poly.pdbx_strand_id
1 'polypeptide(L)'
;MEQQQHQKNLSEGEVKIIETPNDYQSEENKVNKSPISDQKAGSNQKSQMSSEKQDQVATTPGGGDIDNIQSLDQARKIKGQVEKDVLLLRNRVRMLQMEHEKAQKKIMETQKKAKQLEDLKAKNNEKFLQQLKYEQEHKGSLKGAQSGNFEIQKAQREQIQNAKFSMYQQKAEAVSGLKQKLNEDQKRKQELQMQQQLEQQEKKNQIRAQKEKGKVKIEKYKQKKAKEIMKEGKQKTEQEKQLIYALEGEARQLELMEEQLIRRLQTTQQMEKDAFKELEEAMITASMPKKERLKIMSEMQSNLGSENNPSKDQDI
;
A
#
# COMPACT_ATOMS: atom_id res chain seq x y z
N MET A 1 -33.11 -0.56 -76.77
CA MET A 1 -31.79 0.05 -76.52
C MET A 1 -32.04 1.32 -75.74
N GLU A 2 -31.67 1.34 -74.46
CA GLU A 2 -31.89 2.50 -73.59
C GLU A 2 -30.69 3.44 -73.65
N GLN A 3 -30.98 4.73 -73.81
CA GLN A 3 -30.11 5.82 -73.40
C GLN A 3 -31.00 6.92 -72.82
N GLN A 4 -30.82 7.27 -71.55
CA GLN A 4 -30.05 8.47 -71.20
C GLN A 4 -29.97 8.63 -69.68
N GLN A 5 -28.83 9.14 -69.22
CA GLN A 5 -28.63 9.58 -67.85
C GLN A 5 -29.30 10.95 -67.66
N HIS A 6 -29.87 11.22 -66.48
CA HIS A 6 -29.89 12.59 -65.94
C HIS A 6 -29.71 12.60 -64.42
N GLN A 7 -29.28 13.75 -63.89
CA GLN A 7 -28.62 13.85 -62.59
C GLN A 7 -29.47 14.52 -61.50
N LYS A 8 -28.97 14.36 -60.27
CA LYS A 8 -28.81 15.39 -59.22
C LYS A 8 -29.94 15.68 -58.22
N ASN A 9 -29.43 16.01 -57.02
CA ASN A 9 -30.00 16.83 -55.96
C ASN A 9 -31.22 16.29 -55.19
N LEU A 10 -30.96 15.83 -53.96
CA LEU A 10 -31.84 16.12 -52.81
C LEU A 10 -31.05 16.10 -51.49
N SER A 11 -30.57 17.30 -51.12
CA SER A 11 -30.40 17.83 -49.75
C SER A 11 -29.84 16.94 -48.62
N GLU A 12 -28.63 17.27 -48.18
CA GLU A 12 -28.13 16.94 -46.84
C GLU A 12 -28.90 17.74 -45.78
N GLY A 13 -29.33 17.09 -44.69
CA GLY A 13 -30.11 17.71 -43.62
C GLY A 13 -29.28 18.04 -42.38
N GLU A 14 -28.64 19.22 -42.33
CA GLU A 14 -27.96 19.69 -41.12
C GLU A 14 -28.95 19.98 -39.98
N VAL A 15 -28.82 19.26 -38.86
CA VAL A 15 -29.61 19.50 -37.64
C VAL A 15 -28.87 20.49 -36.75
N LYS A 16 -29.21 21.78 -36.82
CA LYS A 16 -28.72 22.78 -35.87
C LYS A 16 -29.42 22.67 -34.52
N ILE A 17 -28.68 22.21 -33.53
CA ILE A 17 -29.05 22.25 -32.11
C ILE A 17 -28.98 23.70 -31.63
N ILE A 18 -29.99 24.15 -30.90
CA ILE A 18 -30.03 25.49 -30.27
C ILE A 18 -29.85 25.30 -28.77
N GLU A 19 -28.69 25.71 -28.25
CA GLU A 19 -28.46 25.85 -26.81
C GLU A 19 -28.78 27.28 -26.37
N THR A 20 -29.42 27.43 -25.19
CA THR A 20 -29.81 28.72 -24.63
C THR A 20 -28.91 29.09 -23.45
N PRO A 21 -28.16 30.21 -23.50
CA PRO A 21 -27.46 30.73 -22.32
C PRO A 21 -28.45 31.21 -21.27
N ASN A 22 -28.24 30.83 -20.01
CA ASN A 22 -29.03 31.28 -18.87
C ASN A 22 -28.19 32.23 -18.01
N ASP A 23 -28.23 33.52 -18.33
CA ASP A 23 -27.36 34.54 -17.73
C ASP A 23 -28.10 35.29 -16.61
N TYR A 24 -27.72 35.01 -15.36
CA TYR A 24 -28.23 35.67 -14.15
C TYR A 24 -27.05 36.20 -13.34
N GLN A 25 -26.70 37.47 -13.55
CA GLN A 25 -25.83 38.19 -12.63
C GLN A 25 -26.61 38.57 -11.37
N SER A 26 -25.98 38.45 -10.21
CA SER A 26 -26.53 38.93 -8.92
C SER A 26 -25.39 39.32 -7.99
N GLU A 27 -24.99 40.58 -8.15
CA GLU A 27 -24.47 41.52 -7.15
C GLU A 27 -23.25 41.19 -6.27
N GLU A 28 -22.35 42.17 -6.23
CA GLU A 28 -21.17 42.25 -5.38
C GLU A 28 -21.54 42.21 -3.89
N ASN A 29 -21.12 41.18 -3.16
CA ASN A 29 -21.19 41.20 -1.69
C ASN A 29 -19.93 41.88 -1.13
N LYS A 30 -20.03 43.17 -0.81
CA LYS A 30 -18.88 44.02 -0.46
C LYS A 30 -18.28 43.67 0.90
N VAL A 31 -16.94 43.66 0.94
CA VAL A 31 -16.14 43.47 2.15
C VAL A 31 -16.52 44.50 3.21
N ASN A 32 -17.02 44.03 4.35
CA ASN A 32 -17.15 44.86 5.56
C ASN A 32 -16.23 44.31 6.64
N LYS A 33 -15.13 45.02 6.93
CA LYS A 33 -14.20 44.69 8.01
C LYS A 33 -14.67 45.39 9.29
N SER A 34 -14.85 44.64 10.36
CA SER A 34 -15.01 45.19 11.71
C SER A 34 -13.91 44.63 12.62
N PRO A 35 -13.18 45.46 13.38
CA PRO A 35 -12.20 44.99 14.34
C PRO A 35 -12.92 44.46 15.58
N ILE A 36 -12.65 43.22 15.97
CA ILE A 36 -13.00 42.71 17.30
C ILE A 36 -11.79 42.96 18.20
N SER A 37 -11.98 43.83 19.18
CA SER A 37 -10.96 44.23 20.15
C SER A 37 -10.73 43.15 21.22
N ASP A 38 -9.47 43.00 21.65
CA ASP A 38 -9.14 42.27 22.87
C ASP A 38 -9.90 42.81 24.09
N GLN A 39 -10.52 41.91 24.86
CA GLN A 39 -10.53 41.93 26.33
C GLN A 39 -11.38 40.78 26.91
N LYS A 40 -10.71 39.80 27.53
CA LYS A 40 -10.88 39.47 28.96
C LYS A 40 -9.98 38.32 29.40
N ALA A 41 -9.25 38.55 30.48
CA ALA A 41 -8.68 37.49 31.30
C ALA A 41 -9.72 37.00 32.32
N GLY A 42 -9.58 35.76 32.81
CA GLY A 42 -10.34 35.28 33.97
C GLY A 42 -10.39 33.76 34.10
N SER A 43 -10.13 33.27 35.32
CA SER A 43 -10.50 31.94 35.89
C SER A 43 -10.50 30.73 34.92
N ASN A 44 -9.54 29.80 34.97
CA ASN A 44 -9.21 28.94 36.13
C ASN A 44 -10.43 28.19 36.70
N GLN A 45 -10.76 27.02 36.11
CA GLN A 45 -11.49 25.96 36.83
C GLN A 45 -10.89 24.58 36.53
N LYS A 46 -10.73 23.80 37.60
CA LYS A 46 -9.91 22.59 37.67
C LYS A 46 -10.77 21.35 37.43
N SER A 47 -11.03 21.03 36.16
CA SER A 47 -11.76 19.81 35.79
C SER A 47 -10.90 18.57 36.01
N GLN A 48 -11.05 17.94 37.18
CA GLN A 48 -10.56 16.57 37.40
C GLN A 48 -11.42 15.60 36.60
N MET A 49 -11.01 15.31 35.35
CA MET A 49 -11.57 14.15 34.65
C MET A 49 -11.00 12.88 35.28
N SER A 50 -11.86 12.15 35.97
CA SER A 50 -11.59 10.78 36.42
C SER A 50 -11.30 9.90 35.21
N SER A 51 -10.07 9.40 35.13
CA SER A 51 -9.67 8.42 34.12
C SER A 51 -10.21 7.03 34.49
N GLU A 52 -11.53 6.86 34.38
CA GLU A 52 -12.13 5.53 34.30
C GLU A 52 -11.58 4.82 33.06
N LYS A 53 -10.54 4.03 33.28
CA LYS A 53 -10.11 3.00 32.36
C LYS A 53 -11.22 1.96 32.30
N GLN A 54 -12.19 2.18 31.41
CA GLN A 54 -12.94 1.07 30.86
C GLN A 54 -11.93 0.20 30.13
N ASP A 55 -11.54 -0.91 30.75
CA ASP A 55 -10.67 -1.91 30.14
C ASP A 55 -11.40 -2.46 28.91
N GLN A 56 -11.03 -1.94 27.73
CA GLN A 56 -11.46 -2.46 26.45
C GLN A 56 -10.84 -3.85 26.31
N VAL A 57 -11.61 -4.85 26.74
CA VAL A 57 -11.28 -6.27 26.61
C VAL A 57 -10.78 -6.50 25.19
N ALA A 58 -9.53 -6.92 25.07
CA ALA A 58 -8.88 -7.13 23.78
C ALA A 58 -9.47 -8.38 23.09
N THR A 59 -10.67 -8.23 22.53
CA THR A 59 -11.27 -9.23 21.64
C THR A 59 -10.30 -9.52 20.51
N THR A 60 -9.76 -10.74 20.53
CA THR A 60 -8.67 -11.18 19.66
C THR A 60 -9.07 -10.95 18.19
N PRO A 61 -8.35 -10.14 17.40
CA PRO A 61 -8.81 -9.69 16.08
C PRO A 61 -8.67 -10.75 14.96
N GLY A 62 -8.44 -12.02 15.31
CA GLY A 62 -8.28 -13.11 14.34
C GLY A 62 -9.60 -13.78 14.00
N GLY A 63 -9.99 -13.75 12.72
CA GLY A 63 -11.10 -14.56 12.20
C GLY A 63 -12.50 -13.98 12.37
N GLY A 64 -12.69 -12.67 12.24
CA GLY A 64 -14.03 -12.11 12.06
C GLY A 64 -14.56 -12.42 10.65
N ASP A 65 -15.68 -13.13 10.53
CA ASP A 65 -16.21 -13.68 9.27
C ASP A 65 -16.27 -12.66 8.12
N ILE A 66 -15.34 -12.79 7.17
CA ILE A 66 -15.22 -11.92 5.97
C ILE A 66 -16.49 -12.02 5.12
N ASP A 67 -17.16 -13.18 5.12
CA ASP A 67 -18.43 -13.38 4.44
C ASP A 67 -19.56 -12.53 5.04
N ASN A 68 -19.53 -12.24 6.34
CA ASN A 68 -20.53 -11.42 7.03
C ASN A 68 -20.29 -9.89 6.89
N ILE A 69 -19.30 -9.46 6.09
CA ILE A 69 -19.12 -8.03 5.79
C ILE A 69 -20.26 -7.53 4.87
N GLN A 70 -21.15 -6.70 5.42
CA GLN A 70 -22.34 -6.19 4.72
C GLN A 70 -22.15 -4.77 4.14
N SER A 71 -21.24 -3.97 4.67
CA SER A 71 -20.96 -2.60 4.22
C SER A 71 -19.59 -2.44 3.54
N LEU A 72 -19.54 -1.60 2.50
CA LEU A 72 -18.29 -1.24 1.80
C LEU A 72 -17.27 -0.60 2.74
N ASP A 73 -17.72 0.22 3.70
CA ASP A 73 -16.83 0.90 4.64
C ASP A 73 -16.27 -0.06 5.70
N GLN A 74 -17.02 -1.11 6.05
CA GLN A 74 -16.49 -2.22 6.87
C GLN A 74 -15.42 -2.99 6.10
N ALA A 75 -15.67 -3.35 4.84
CA ALA A 75 -14.69 -4.04 3.99
C ALA A 75 -13.38 -3.24 3.89
N ARG A 76 -13.46 -1.93 3.62
CA ARG A 76 -12.30 -1.03 3.57
C ARG A 76 -11.55 -0.93 4.90
N LYS A 77 -12.27 -0.91 6.02
CA LYS A 77 -11.66 -0.81 7.36
C LYS A 77 -10.95 -2.10 7.76
N ILE A 78 -11.49 -3.27 7.37
CA ILE A 78 -10.87 -4.58 7.57
C ILE A 78 -9.66 -4.74 6.64
N LYS A 79 -9.79 -4.45 5.34
CA LYS A 79 -8.68 -4.40 4.38
C LYS A 79 -7.53 -3.53 4.88
N GLY A 80 -7.81 -2.29 5.26
CA GLY A 80 -6.82 -1.36 5.82
C GLY A 80 -6.29 -1.73 7.23
N GLN A 81 -6.74 -2.85 7.80
CA GLN A 81 -6.11 -3.49 8.96
C GLN A 81 -5.20 -4.64 8.47
N VAL A 82 -5.72 -5.57 7.67
CA VAL A 82 -4.93 -6.68 7.09
C VAL A 82 -3.72 -6.17 6.29
N GLU A 83 -3.84 -5.06 5.54
CA GLU A 83 -2.72 -4.40 4.84
C GLU A 83 -1.58 -3.99 5.80
N LYS A 84 -1.91 -3.56 7.03
CA LYS A 84 -0.92 -3.20 8.06
C LYS A 84 -0.29 -4.44 8.68
N ASP A 85 -1.10 -5.47 8.92
CA ASP A 85 -0.63 -6.70 9.56
C ASP A 85 0.28 -7.49 8.61
N VAL A 86 -0.06 -7.55 7.31
CA VAL A 86 0.85 -8.01 6.24
C VAL A 86 2.13 -7.17 6.19
N LEU A 87 2.06 -5.84 6.30
CA LEU A 87 3.25 -4.98 6.32
C LEU A 87 4.13 -5.23 7.55
N LEU A 88 3.53 -5.49 8.73
CA LEU A 88 4.26 -5.85 9.95
C LEU A 88 4.93 -7.22 9.80
N LEU A 89 4.23 -8.22 9.26
CA LEU A 89 4.79 -9.55 8.97
C LEU A 89 5.97 -9.47 7.97
N ARG A 90 5.82 -8.75 6.85
CA ARG A 90 6.92 -8.48 5.89
C ARG A 90 8.14 -7.87 6.59
N ASN A 91 7.94 -6.92 7.50
CA ASN A 91 9.01 -6.28 8.24
C ASN A 91 9.70 -7.25 9.23
N ARG A 92 8.95 -8.10 9.95
CA ARG A 92 9.54 -9.12 10.83
C ARG A 92 10.32 -10.18 10.06
N VAL A 93 9.74 -10.75 9.00
CA VAL A 93 10.41 -11.70 8.08
C VAL A 93 11.74 -11.12 7.58
N ARG A 94 11.75 -9.85 7.17
CA ARG A 94 12.97 -9.15 6.74
C ARG A 94 14.00 -8.98 7.87
N MET A 95 13.56 -8.66 9.10
CA MET A 95 14.47 -8.57 10.24
C MET A 95 15.09 -9.93 10.60
N LEU A 96 14.29 -10.99 10.63
CA LEU A 96 14.74 -12.36 10.91
C LEU A 96 15.73 -12.87 9.85
N GLN A 97 15.52 -12.54 8.56
CA GLN A 97 16.48 -12.81 7.48
C GLN A 97 17.82 -12.10 7.74
N MET A 98 17.79 -10.80 8.04
CA MET A 98 19.01 -10.02 8.33
C MET A 98 19.71 -10.50 9.61
N GLU A 99 19.00 -11.00 10.61
CA GLU A 99 19.58 -11.56 11.83
C GLU A 99 20.22 -12.93 11.56
N HIS A 100 19.53 -13.82 10.84
CA HIS A 100 20.04 -15.12 10.42
C HIS A 100 21.32 -14.98 9.59
N GLU A 101 21.36 -14.05 8.62
CA GLU A 101 22.58 -13.74 7.87
C GLU A 101 23.73 -13.24 8.76
N LYS A 102 23.45 -12.38 9.75
CA LYS A 102 24.47 -11.86 10.67
C LYS A 102 25.03 -12.98 11.55
N ALA A 103 24.16 -13.85 12.08
CA ALA A 103 24.58 -15.00 12.87
C ALA A 103 25.40 -15.99 12.03
N GLN A 104 25.01 -16.28 10.79
CA GLN A 104 25.81 -17.08 9.85
C GLN A 104 27.19 -16.46 9.57
N LYS A 105 27.25 -15.15 9.30
CA LYS A 105 28.51 -14.42 9.10
C LYS A 105 29.40 -14.48 10.35
N LYS A 106 28.80 -14.36 11.54
CA LYS A 106 29.49 -14.48 12.83
C LYS A 106 30.01 -15.90 13.09
N ILE A 107 29.24 -16.95 12.78
CA ILE A 107 29.71 -18.35 12.82
C ILE A 107 30.92 -18.55 11.90
N MET A 108 30.81 -18.14 10.63
CA MET A 108 31.92 -18.27 9.67
C MET A 108 33.17 -17.51 10.13
N GLU A 109 33.01 -16.33 10.73
CA GLU A 109 34.13 -15.60 11.35
C GLU A 109 34.70 -16.31 12.57
N THR A 110 33.87 -16.87 13.45
CA THR A 110 34.29 -17.58 14.67
C THR A 110 35.02 -18.88 14.32
N GLN A 111 34.47 -19.70 13.43
CA GLN A 111 35.13 -20.89 12.89
C GLN A 111 36.42 -20.55 12.13
N LYS A 112 36.43 -19.46 11.34
CA LYS A 112 37.64 -18.97 10.69
C LYS A 112 38.69 -18.49 11.72
N LYS A 113 38.29 -17.91 12.85
CA LYS A 113 39.19 -17.53 13.95
C LYS A 113 39.71 -18.76 14.71
N ALA A 114 38.87 -19.76 14.97
CA ALA A 114 39.27 -21.02 15.60
C ALA A 114 40.27 -21.77 14.70
N LYS A 115 39.93 -21.95 13.41
CA LYS A 115 40.87 -22.49 12.42
C LYS A 115 42.09 -21.60 12.21
N GLN A 116 42.01 -20.28 12.33
CA GLN A 116 43.20 -19.41 12.31
C GLN A 116 44.07 -19.58 13.55
N LEU A 117 43.51 -19.88 14.73
CA LEU A 117 44.30 -20.22 15.92
C LEU A 117 44.92 -21.61 15.82
N GLU A 118 44.24 -22.57 15.19
CA GLU A 118 44.80 -23.89 14.87
C GLU A 118 45.90 -23.79 13.80
N ASP A 119 45.63 -23.11 12.68
CA ASP A 119 46.61 -22.75 11.65
C ASP A 119 47.78 -21.97 12.27
N LEU A 120 47.56 -21.08 13.24
CA LEU A 120 48.63 -20.35 13.95
C LEU A 120 49.31 -21.21 15.01
N LYS A 121 48.70 -22.27 15.54
CA LYS A 121 49.36 -23.27 16.39
C LYS A 121 50.29 -24.12 15.53
N ALA A 122 49.78 -24.65 14.42
CA ALA A 122 50.56 -25.34 13.39
C ALA A 122 51.68 -24.43 12.84
N LYS A 123 51.37 -23.20 12.44
CA LYS A 123 52.32 -22.21 11.90
C LYS A 123 53.17 -21.51 12.93
N ASN A 124 52.90 -21.58 14.24
CA ASN A 124 53.89 -21.20 15.26
C ASN A 124 54.81 -22.36 15.64
N ASN A 125 54.38 -23.61 15.49
CA ASN A 125 55.31 -24.74 15.49
C ASN A 125 56.19 -24.68 14.22
N GLU A 126 55.59 -24.45 13.06
CA GLU A 126 56.29 -24.26 11.78
C GLU A 126 57.16 -23.00 11.76
N LYS A 127 56.71 -21.86 12.33
CA LYS A 127 57.56 -20.67 12.50
C LYS A 127 58.55 -20.80 13.65
N PHE A 128 58.35 -21.65 14.65
CA PHE A 128 59.47 -21.98 15.52
C PHE A 128 60.58 -22.72 14.74
N LEU A 129 60.19 -23.51 13.73
CA LEU A 129 61.10 -24.18 12.78
C LEU A 129 61.57 -23.31 11.59
N GLN A 130 60.86 -22.23 11.24
CA GLN A 130 61.13 -21.37 10.08
C GLN A 130 61.58 -19.94 10.43
N GLN A 131 61.24 -19.38 11.58
CA GLN A 131 61.82 -18.11 12.05
C GLN A 131 63.30 -18.32 12.40
N LEU A 132 63.64 -19.53 12.88
CA LEU A 132 64.97 -20.13 12.90
C LEU A 132 65.69 -20.11 11.53
N LYS A 133 64.93 -20.03 10.42
CA LYS A 133 65.39 -19.94 9.02
C LYS A 133 65.08 -18.61 8.33
N TYR A 134 64.52 -17.61 9.04
CA TYR A 134 63.96 -16.40 8.39
C TYR A 134 64.20 -15.09 9.15
N GLU A 135 64.70 -15.15 10.39
CA GLU A 135 65.61 -14.08 10.89
C GLU A 135 66.76 -13.84 9.88
N GLN A 136 67.10 -14.88 9.13
CA GLN A 136 67.99 -14.96 7.97
C GLN A 136 67.61 -14.06 6.76
N GLU A 137 66.35 -13.65 6.54
CA GLU A 137 65.87 -13.24 5.20
C GLU A 137 65.00 -11.95 5.04
N HIS A 138 64.94 -11.06 6.06
CA HIS A 138 64.72 -9.59 5.87
C HIS A 138 63.33 -9.07 5.38
N LYS A 139 63.26 -7.74 5.11
CA LYS A 139 62.24 -6.92 4.36
C LYS A 139 61.00 -6.33 5.09
N GLY A 140 60.32 -5.36 4.45
CA GLY A 140 59.06 -4.70 4.89
C GLY A 140 58.47 -3.64 3.91
N SER A 141 57.31 -3.02 4.25
CA SER A 141 56.60 -1.88 3.56
C SER A 141 55.88 -2.15 2.20
N LEU A 142 54.80 -1.46 1.74
CA LEU A 142 53.84 -0.44 2.30
C LEU A 142 52.48 -0.34 1.49
N LYS A 143 51.45 0.27 2.12
CA LYS A 143 50.07 0.78 1.76
C LYS A 143 49.56 1.11 0.31
N GLY A 144 48.22 0.96 0.14
CA GLY A 144 47.24 2.00 -0.35
C GLY A 144 46.67 1.91 -1.80
N ALA A 145 45.52 2.50 -2.21
CA ALA A 145 44.34 3.12 -1.55
C ALA A 145 43.19 3.48 -2.58
N GLN A 146 41.99 3.93 -2.11
CA GLN A 146 40.84 4.58 -2.87
C GLN A 146 40.07 3.70 -3.92
N SER A 147 38.95 4.09 -4.60
CA SER A 147 38.20 5.38 -4.74
C SER A 147 36.70 5.22 -5.13
N GLY A 148 35.87 6.25 -4.84
CA GLY A 148 34.73 6.72 -5.69
C GLY A 148 33.42 5.89 -5.78
N ASN A 149 32.34 6.35 -6.45
CA ASN A 149 31.85 7.72 -6.76
C ASN A 149 30.37 7.63 -7.27
N PHE A 150 29.74 8.78 -7.53
CA PHE A 150 28.58 8.99 -8.43
C PHE A 150 27.18 8.54 -7.94
N GLU A 151 26.22 9.47 -7.92
CA GLU A 151 25.10 9.46 -8.89
C GLU A 151 24.36 10.82 -8.92
N ILE A 152 24.03 11.29 -10.13
CA ILE A 152 23.37 12.59 -10.38
C ILE A 152 22.08 12.34 -11.17
N GLN A 153 20.93 12.42 -10.52
CA GLN A 153 19.63 12.41 -11.20
C GLN A 153 18.53 13.10 -10.36
N LYS A 154 18.56 14.44 -10.30
CA LYS A 154 17.56 15.23 -9.54
C LYS A 154 17.36 16.65 -10.08
N ALA A 155 16.63 16.79 -11.19
CA ALA A 155 16.19 18.10 -11.71
C ALA A 155 14.91 17.99 -12.57
N GLN A 156 13.76 17.72 -11.96
CA GLN A 156 12.44 17.92 -12.60
C GLN A 156 11.81 19.25 -12.16
N ARG A 157 12.03 20.26 -13.00
CA ARG A 157 11.22 21.47 -13.24
C ARG A 157 11.47 21.83 -14.72
N GLU A 158 10.64 22.58 -15.44
CA GLU A 158 9.54 23.48 -15.09
C GLU A 158 8.69 23.68 -16.36
N GLN A 159 7.39 24.00 -16.25
CA GLN A 159 6.71 25.00 -17.12
C GLN A 159 5.23 25.12 -16.74
N ILE A 160 4.75 26.37 -16.68
CA ILE A 160 3.41 26.75 -16.22
C ILE A 160 2.92 27.94 -17.07
N GLN A 161 1.61 28.01 -17.30
CA GLN A 161 0.86 29.01 -18.09
C GLN A 161 1.02 28.97 -19.62
N ASN A 162 -0.12 29.02 -20.32
CA ASN A 162 -0.42 30.21 -21.14
C ASN A 162 -1.91 30.37 -21.50
N ALA A 163 -2.26 31.59 -21.94
CA ALA A 163 -3.43 31.95 -22.74
C ALA A 163 -4.86 31.54 -22.28
N LYS A 164 -5.47 32.37 -21.42
CA LYS A 164 -6.91 32.67 -21.48
C LYS A 164 -7.12 33.94 -22.31
N PHE A 165 -7.93 33.93 -23.38
CA PHE A 165 -8.66 35.12 -23.86
C PHE A 165 -9.77 34.73 -24.86
N SER A 166 -10.62 35.71 -25.23
CA SER A 166 -11.69 35.65 -26.25
C SER A 166 -12.90 34.74 -25.94
N MET A 167 -14.15 35.08 -26.28
CA MET A 167 -14.73 36.33 -26.84
C MET A 167 -16.26 36.38 -26.62
N TYR A 168 -16.83 37.56 -26.37
CA TYR A 168 -18.28 37.85 -26.19
C TYR A 168 -18.98 38.18 -27.54
N GLN A 169 -20.33 38.05 -27.63
CA GLN A 169 -21.29 39.19 -27.86
C GLN A 169 -22.76 38.83 -28.22
N GLN A 170 -23.72 39.64 -27.69
CA GLN A 170 -25.05 40.09 -28.20
C GLN A 170 -26.21 39.04 -28.38
N LYS A 171 -27.53 39.28 -28.16
CA LYS A 171 -28.56 40.39 -28.32
C LYS A 171 -29.08 40.61 -29.77
N ALA A 172 -30.36 40.93 -30.08
CA ALA A 172 -31.72 40.85 -29.46
C ALA A 172 -32.79 41.15 -30.58
N GLU A 173 -34.08 41.55 -30.49
CA GLU A 173 -35.17 41.91 -29.51
C GLU A 173 -36.53 41.79 -30.34
N ALA A 174 -37.82 42.11 -30.07
CA ALA A 174 -38.70 42.69 -29.02
C ALA A 174 -40.21 42.22 -29.25
N VAL A 175 -41.26 42.97 -28.82
CA VAL A 175 -42.72 42.57 -28.84
C VAL A 175 -43.72 43.74 -29.05
N SER A 176 -44.92 43.52 -29.67
CA SER A 176 -46.29 44.04 -29.25
C SER A 176 -47.34 44.14 -30.39
N GLY A 177 -48.66 44.00 -30.10
CA GLY A 177 -49.73 44.50 -31.02
C GLY A 177 -51.20 44.03 -30.85
N LEU A 178 -52.11 45.03 -30.69
CA LEU A 178 -53.54 45.10 -31.12
C LEU A 178 -54.68 44.40 -30.32
N LYS A 179 -55.81 45.12 -30.12
CA LYS A 179 -56.93 44.74 -29.21
C LYS A 179 -58.26 45.49 -29.52
N GLN A 180 -59.17 44.91 -30.31
CA GLN A 180 -60.39 45.64 -30.76
C GLN A 180 -61.67 44.82 -31.15
N LYS A 181 -61.83 43.55 -30.73
CA LYS A 181 -62.87 42.62 -31.26
C LYS A 181 -64.17 42.42 -30.42
N LEU A 182 -64.44 43.29 -29.45
CA LEU A 182 -64.99 42.89 -28.14
C LEU A 182 -66.44 42.32 -28.04
N ASN A 183 -67.38 42.57 -28.96
CA ASN A 183 -68.82 42.50 -28.62
C ASN A 183 -69.66 41.42 -29.34
N GLU A 184 -69.42 41.12 -30.62
CA GLU A 184 -70.01 39.92 -31.27
C GLU A 184 -69.53 38.63 -30.61
N ASP A 185 -68.35 38.69 -29.97
CA ASP A 185 -67.84 37.69 -29.04
C ASP A 185 -68.87 37.24 -28.00
N GLN A 186 -69.84 38.07 -27.57
CA GLN A 186 -70.62 37.83 -26.35
C GLN A 186 -71.73 36.76 -26.45
N LYS A 187 -72.42 36.60 -27.59
CA LYS A 187 -73.36 35.48 -27.76
C LYS A 187 -72.66 34.19 -28.18
N ARG A 188 -71.69 34.32 -29.10
CA ARG A 188 -70.74 33.26 -29.46
C ARG A 188 -70.10 32.66 -28.20
N LYS A 189 -69.76 33.50 -27.22
CA LYS A 189 -69.27 33.16 -25.88
C LYS A 189 -70.03 32.05 -25.17
N GLN A 190 -71.35 31.95 -25.27
CA GLN A 190 -72.13 31.04 -24.39
C GLN A 190 -72.15 29.60 -24.90
N GLU A 191 -72.43 29.38 -26.19
CA GLU A 191 -72.33 28.06 -26.82
C GLU A 191 -70.87 27.60 -26.86
N LEU A 192 -69.95 28.52 -27.19
CA LEU A 192 -68.52 28.29 -27.19
C LEU A 192 -67.98 28.13 -25.75
N GLN A 193 -68.65 28.68 -24.71
CA GLN A 193 -68.37 28.34 -23.29
C GLN A 193 -68.79 26.91 -22.98
N MET A 194 -69.92 26.42 -23.46
CA MET A 194 -70.36 25.04 -23.19
C MET A 194 -69.45 24.02 -23.89
N GLN A 195 -69.09 24.27 -25.16
CA GLN A 195 -68.06 23.49 -25.85
C GLN A 195 -66.70 23.62 -25.15
N GLN A 196 -66.29 24.82 -24.73
CA GLN A 196 -65.09 25.00 -23.92
C GLN A 196 -65.15 24.25 -22.59
N GLN A 197 -66.30 24.10 -21.93
CA GLN A 197 -66.41 23.34 -20.68
C GLN A 197 -66.20 21.85 -20.91
N LEU A 198 -66.78 21.28 -21.97
CA LEU A 198 -66.53 19.89 -22.37
C LEU A 198 -65.06 19.69 -22.80
N GLU A 199 -64.54 20.55 -23.67
CA GLU A 199 -63.12 20.53 -24.04
C GLU A 199 -62.20 20.71 -22.83
N GLN A 200 -62.53 21.58 -21.87
CA GLN A 200 -61.76 21.78 -20.65
C GLN A 200 -61.84 20.54 -19.74
N GLN A 201 -62.97 19.84 -19.69
CA GLN A 201 -63.11 18.58 -18.96
C GLN A 201 -62.27 17.47 -19.61
N GLU A 202 -62.29 17.35 -20.93
CA GLU A 202 -61.41 16.42 -21.67
C GLU A 202 -59.93 16.78 -21.51
N LYS A 203 -59.55 18.04 -21.72
CA LYS A 203 -58.18 18.54 -21.52
C LYS A 203 -57.73 18.32 -20.07
N LYS A 204 -58.60 18.54 -19.06
CA LYS A 204 -58.34 18.24 -17.64
C LYS A 204 -58.14 16.74 -17.39
N ASN A 205 -58.90 15.87 -18.05
CA ASN A 205 -58.73 14.41 -17.98
C ASN A 205 -57.44 13.95 -18.67
N GLN A 206 -57.12 14.50 -19.85
CA GLN A 206 -55.86 14.25 -20.55
C GLN A 206 -54.66 14.72 -19.73
N ILE A 207 -54.71 15.93 -19.15
CA ILE A 207 -53.68 16.46 -18.24
C ILE A 207 -53.54 15.59 -16.98
N ARG A 208 -54.65 15.09 -16.40
CA ARG A 208 -54.61 14.13 -15.28
C ARG A 208 -53.92 12.83 -15.68
N ALA A 209 -54.28 12.25 -16.83
CA ALA A 209 -53.68 11.02 -17.34
C ALA A 209 -52.19 11.19 -17.72
N GLN A 210 -51.80 12.34 -18.28
CA GLN A 210 -50.41 12.70 -18.56
C GLN A 210 -49.60 12.87 -17.28
N LYS A 211 -50.14 13.58 -16.27
CA LYS A 211 -49.52 13.71 -14.94
C LYS A 211 -49.31 12.35 -14.28
N GLU A 212 -50.28 11.45 -14.34
CA GLU A 212 -50.15 10.11 -13.76
C GLU A 212 -49.12 9.24 -14.51
N LYS A 213 -49.15 9.24 -15.85
CA LYS A 213 -48.09 8.63 -16.67
C LYS A 213 -46.70 9.22 -16.36
N GLY A 214 -46.63 10.52 -16.05
CA GLY A 214 -45.42 11.21 -15.58
C GLY A 214 -44.91 10.69 -14.24
N LYS A 215 -45.76 10.62 -13.21
CA LYS A 215 -45.42 10.04 -11.90
C LYS A 215 -44.89 8.61 -12.05
N VAL A 216 -45.58 7.75 -12.80
CA VAL A 216 -45.18 6.35 -13.01
C VAL A 216 -43.83 6.24 -13.72
N LYS A 217 -43.51 7.14 -14.67
CA LYS A 217 -42.18 7.22 -15.29
C LYS A 217 -41.09 7.64 -14.28
N ILE A 218 -41.35 8.67 -13.47
CA ILE A 218 -40.43 9.15 -12.44
C ILE A 218 -40.15 8.06 -11.41
N GLU A 219 -41.18 7.36 -10.95
CA GLU A 219 -41.06 6.30 -9.95
C GLU A 219 -40.32 5.08 -10.49
N LYS A 220 -40.61 4.64 -11.72
CA LYS A 220 -39.82 3.59 -12.40
C LYS A 220 -38.35 3.98 -12.58
N TYR A 221 -38.06 5.26 -12.86
CA TYR A 221 -36.68 5.76 -12.94
C TYR A 221 -35.98 5.73 -11.57
N LYS A 222 -36.62 6.23 -10.51
CA LYS A 222 -36.10 6.14 -9.13
C LYS A 222 -35.78 4.70 -8.73
N GLN A 223 -36.72 3.77 -8.94
CA GLN A 223 -36.54 2.36 -8.61
C GLN A 223 -35.43 1.69 -9.43
N LYS A 224 -35.30 2.02 -10.72
CA LYS A 224 -34.17 1.57 -11.55
C LYS A 224 -32.85 2.11 -10.98
N LYS A 225 -32.76 3.42 -10.70
CA LYS A 225 -31.53 4.04 -10.20
C LYS A 225 -31.13 3.53 -8.82
N ALA A 226 -32.08 3.28 -7.92
CA ALA A 226 -31.82 2.63 -6.63
C ALA A 226 -31.25 1.22 -6.82
N LYS A 227 -31.83 0.40 -7.71
CA LYS A 227 -31.32 -0.95 -8.02
C LYS A 227 -29.92 -0.92 -8.65
N GLU A 228 -29.61 0.07 -9.49
CA GLU A 228 -28.26 0.29 -10.03
C GLU A 228 -27.25 0.59 -8.91
N ILE A 229 -27.57 1.54 -8.02
CA ILE A 229 -26.70 1.91 -6.89
C ILE A 229 -26.48 0.72 -5.95
N MET A 230 -27.53 -0.07 -5.65
CA MET A 230 -27.38 -1.28 -4.84
C MET A 230 -26.52 -2.36 -5.53
N LYS A 231 -26.61 -2.51 -6.86
CA LYS A 231 -25.75 -3.44 -7.60
C LYS A 231 -24.29 -2.96 -7.59
N GLU A 232 -24.05 -1.68 -7.85
CA GLU A 232 -22.72 -1.08 -7.85
C GLU A 232 -22.05 -1.18 -6.47
N GLY A 233 -22.80 -0.89 -5.41
CA GLY A 233 -22.34 -1.05 -4.02
C GLY A 233 -21.95 -2.49 -3.71
N LYS A 234 -22.77 -3.48 -4.09
CA LYS A 234 -22.44 -4.91 -3.94
C LYS A 234 -21.18 -5.30 -4.72
N GLN A 235 -21.04 -4.85 -5.97
CA GLN A 235 -19.85 -5.13 -6.78
C GLN A 235 -18.57 -4.54 -6.18
N LYS A 236 -18.64 -3.34 -5.59
CA LYS A 236 -17.51 -2.72 -4.87
C LYS A 236 -17.17 -3.46 -3.58
N THR A 237 -18.16 -3.86 -2.78
CA THR A 237 -17.92 -4.66 -1.56
C THR A 237 -17.27 -6.01 -1.90
N GLU A 238 -17.72 -6.67 -2.97
CA GLU A 238 -17.17 -7.93 -3.46
C GLU A 238 -15.70 -7.78 -3.92
N GLN A 239 -15.36 -6.70 -4.62
CA GLN A 239 -13.97 -6.39 -5.00
C GLN A 239 -13.06 -6.18 -3.79
N GLU A 240 -13.52 -5.46 -2.76
CA GLU A 240 -12.73 -5.27 -1.53
C GLU A 240 -12.59 -6.58 -0.75
N LYS A 241 -13.61 -7.47 -0.73
CA LYS A 241 -13.50 -8.83 -0.16
C LYS A 241 -12.45 -9.69 -0.87
N GLN A 242 -12.41 -9.67 -2.20
CA GLN A 242 -11.42 -10.42 -2.98
C GLN A 242 -9.99 -9.94 -2.70
N LEU A 243 -9.80 -8.64 -2.45
CA LEU A 243 -8.51 -8.08 -2.01
C LEU A 243 -8.16 -8.51 -0.57
N ILE A 244 -9.11 -8.57 0.35
CA ILE A 244 -8.90 -9.11 1.72
C ILE A 244 -8.43 -10.57 1.63
N TYR A 245 -9.14 -11.43 0.89
CA TYR A 245 -8.78 -12.83 0.74
C TYR A 245 -7.39 -13.04 0.11
N ALA A 246 -6.97 -12.17 -0.82
CA ALA A 246 -5.62 -12.19 -1.38
C ALA A 246 -4.55 -11.80 -0.34
N LEU A 247 -4.81 -10.74 0.45
CA LEU A 247 -3.90 -10.28 1.51
C LEU A 247 -3.78 -11.30 2.65
N GLU A 248 -4.84 -11.99 3.02
CA GLU A 248 -4.81 -13.09 4.00
C GLU A 248 -4.16 -14.37 3.45
N GLY A 249 -4.20 -14.56 2.12
CA GLY A 249 -3.36 -15.55 1.43
C GLY A 249 -1.88 -15.25 1.60
N GLU A 250 -1.48 -13.97 1.44
CA GLU A 250 -0.10 -13.53 1.67
C GLU A 250 0.29 -13.58 3.16
N ALA A 251 -0.59 -13.14 4.07
CA ALA A 251 -0.33 -13.15 5.51
C ALA A 251 0.07 -14.55 6.00
N ARG A 252 -0.70 -15.58 5.63
CA ARG A 252 -0.41 -16.99 5.97
C ARG A 252 0.91 -17.51 5.37
N GLN A 253 1.31 -17.02 4.19
CA GLN A 253 2.61 -17.34 3.62
C GLN A 253 3.75 -16.67 4.40
N LEU A 254 3.57 -15.41 4.82
CA LEU A 254 4.54 -14.67 5.62
C LEU A 254 4.67 -15.23 7.05
N GLU A 255 3.57 -15.67 7.67
CA GLU A 255 3.55 -16.37 8.96
C GLU A 255 4.33 -17.69 8.89
N LEU A 256 4.10 -18.50 7.85
CA LEU A 256 4.86 -19.73 7.60
C LEU A 256 6.36 -19.45 7.36
N MET A 257 6.70 -18.35 6.68
CA MET A 257 8.09 -17.91 6.51
C MET A 257 8.71 -17.39 7.82
N GLU A 258 7.97 -16.64 8.63
CA GLU A 258 8.38 -16.17 9.96
C GLU A 258 8.69 -17.37 10.87
N GLU A 259 7.81 -18.38 10.92
CA GLU A 259 8.02 -19.59 11.71
C GLU A 259 9.26 -20.38 11.26
N GLN A 260 9.42 -20.59 9.94
CA GLN A 260 10.60 -21.26 9.39
C GLN A 260 11.90 -20.49 9.68
N LEU A 261 11.87 -19.16 9.60
CA LEU A 261 13.02 -18.31 9.93
C LEU A 261 13.36 -18.35 11.42
N ILE A 262 12.36 -18.35 12.31
CA ILE A 262 12.58 -18.50 13.76
C ILE A 262 13.23 -19.86 14.07
N ARG A 263 12.70 -20.96 13.52
CA ARG A 263 13.28 -22.30 13.67
C ARG A 263 14.73 -22.35 13.18
N ARG A 264 15.03 -21.79 12.00
CA ARG A 264 16.40 -21.70 11.45
C ARG A 264 17.32 -20.81 12.27
N LEU A 265 16.82 -19.68 12.78
CA LEU A 265 17.58 -18.74 13.61
C LEU A 265 17.96 -19.38 14.95
N GLN A 266 17.04 -20.12 15.59
CA GLN A 266 17.33 -20.90 16.79
C GLN A 266 18.44 -21.94 16.55
N THR A 267 18.36 -22.70 15.45
CA THR A 267 19.43 -23.64 15.04
C THR A 267 20.76 -22.91 14.81
N THR A 268 20.72 -21.72 14.19
CA THR A 268 21.91 -20.91 13.91
C THR A 268 22.53 -20.36 15.21
N GLN A 269 21.72 -19.85 16.13
CA GLN A 269 22.17 -19.41 17.46
C GLN A 269 22.74 -20.56 18.30
N GLN A 270 22.32 -21.81 18.06
CA GLN A 270 22.95 -22.98 18.67
C GLN A 270 24.32 -23.28 18.04
N MET A 271 24.41 -23.35 16.71
CA MET A 271 25.70 -23.48 16.00
C MET A 271 26.68 -22.35 16.36
N GLU A 272 26.19 -21.15 16.63
CA GLU A 272 27.01 -20.01 17.08
C GLU A 272 27.63 -20.28 18.46
N LYS A 273 26.85 -20.75 19.44
CA LYS A 273 27.37 -21.15 20.76
C LYS A 273 28.41 -22.26 20.64
N ASP A 274 28.16 -23.24 19.79
CA ASP A 274 29.04 -24.40 19.66
C ASP A 274 30.35 -24.04 18.94
N ALA A 275 30.31 -23.16 17.94
CA ALA A 275 31.51 -22.55 17.36
C ALA A 275 32.27 -21.64 18.34
N PHE A 276 31.57 -20.99 19.29
CA PHE A 276 32.25 -20.25 20.36
C PHE A 276 32.96 -21.16 21.36
N LYS A 277 32.39 -22.32 21.73
CA LYS A 277 33.09 -23.33 22.55
C LYS A 277 34.35 -23.83 21.84
N GLU A 278 34.25 -24.17 20.56
CA GLU A 278 35.40 -24.56 19.73
C GLU A 278 36.50 -23.49 19.73
N LEU A 279 36.13 -22.21 19.63
CA LEU A 279 37.08 -21.09 19.74
C LEU A 279 37.68 -20.96 21.15
N GLU A 280 36.89 -21.14 22.21
CA GLU A 280 37.34 -21.09 23.60
C GLU A 280 38.30 -22.24 23.93
N GLU A 281 37.97 -23.47 23.52
CA GLU A 281 38.84 -24.66 23.63
C GLU A 281 40.16 -24.49 22.86
N ALA A 282 40.09 -23.91 21.64
CA ALA A 282 41.27 -23.55 20.87
C ALA A 282 42.12 -22.46 21.57
N MET A 283 41.49 -21.45 22.19
CA MET A 283 42.18 -20.41 22.95
C MET A 283 42.81 -20.92 24.26
N ILE A 284 42.14 -21.82 24.98
CA ILE A 284 42.70 -22.50 26.16
C ILE A 284 43.91 -23.33 25.74
N THR A 285 43.77 -24.14 24.69
CA THR A 285 44.86 -24.96 24.12
C THR A 285 46.03 -24.10 23.60
N ALA A 286 45.73 -22.91 23.06
CA ALA A 286 46.73 -21.97 22.57
C ALA A 286 47.41 -21.13 23.67
N SER A 287 46.80 -21.01 24.86
CA SER A 287 47.35 -20.24 25.98
C SER A 287 48.23 -21.07 26.94
N MET A 288 48.03 -22.39 27.02
CA MET A 288 48.83 -23.29 27.89
C MET A 288 50.36 -23.07 27.76
N PRO A 289 51.13 -23.06 28.86
CA PRO A 289 52.59 -22.89 28.83
C PRO A 289 53.34 -23.78 27.82
N LYS A 290 54.42 -23.25 27.21
CA LYS A 290 55.21 -23.98 26.19
C LYS A 290 55.73 -25.34 26.68
N LYS A 291 56.16 -25.43 27.95
CA LYS A 291 56.64 -26.69 28.57
C LYS A 291 55.52 -27.73 28.72
N GLU A 292 54.30 -27.28 28.97
CA GLU A 292 53.12 -28.13 29.21
C GLU A 292 52.60 -28.70 27.89
N ARG A 293 52.55 -27.87 26.84
CA ARG A 293 52.30 -28.33 25.46
C ARG A 293 53.34 -29.36 24.97
N LEU A 294 54.63 -29.16 25.29
CA LEU A 294 55.68 -30.15 24.97
C LEU A 294 55.45 -31.48 25.70
N LYS A 295 55.08 -31.45 26.98
CA LYS A 295 54.77 -32.66 27.76
C LYS A 295 53.59 -33.42 27.14
N ILE A 296 52.47 -32.74 26.86
CA ILE A 296 51.27 -33.36 26.26
C ILE A 296 51.57 -33.97 24.89
N MET A 297 52.35 -33.29 24.02
CA MET A 297 52.74 -33.88 22.73
C MET A 297 53.64 -35.10 22.88
N SER A 298 54.54 -35.11 23.87
CA SER A 298 55.37 -36.27 24.19
C SER A 298 54.55 -37.44 24.73
N GLU A 299 53.49 -37.18 25.51
CA GLU A 299 52.59 -38.20 26.05
C GLU A 299 51.66 -38.78 24.97
N MET A 300 51.16 -37.95 24.04
CA MET A 300 50.41 -38.46 22.88
C MET A 300 51.28 -39.31 21.93
N GLN A 301 52.54 -38.93 21.72
CA GLN A 301 53.48 -39.68 20.89
C GLN A 301 53.88 -41.03 21.49
N SER A 302 54.05 -41.12 22.81
CA SER A 302 54.35 -42.39 23.47
C SER A 302 53.14 -43.33 23.53
N ASN A 303 51.93 -42.79 23.76
CA ASN A 303 50.71 -43.62 23.82
C ASN A 303 50.39 -44.29 22.47
N LEU A 304 50.52 -43.54 21.36
CA LEU A 304 50.37 -44.06 19.99
C LEU A 304 51.43 -45.11 19.60
N GLY A 305 52.53 -45.21 20.35
CA GLY A 305 53.56 -46.22 20.12
C GLY A 305 53.25 -47.60 20.70
N SER A 306 52.20 -47.73 21.54
CA SER A 306 52.04 -48.91 22.40
C SER A 306 50.99 -49.96 21.93
N GLU A 307 50.13 -49.65 20.95
CA GLU A 307 49.05 -50.56 20.53
C GLU A 307 49.41 -51.45 19.33
N ASN A 308 50.46 -51.14 18.56
CA ASN A 308 50.87 -51.90 17.37
C ASN A 308 51.91 -53.01 17.68
N ASN A 309 51.60 -53.87 18.66
CA ASN A 309 52.35 -55.11 18.89
C ASN A 309 51.48 -56.33 18.52
N PRO A 310 51.44 -56.74 17.24
CA PRO A 310 50.58 -57.85 16.80
C PRO A 310 51.00 -59.16 17.47
N SER A 311 50.06 -59.81 18.17
CA SER A 311 50.30 -61.03 18.92
C SER A 311 50.69 -62.19 18.00
N LYS A 312 52.00 -62.47 17.92
CA LYS A 312 52.55 -63.71 17.37
C LYS A 312 52.40 -64.83 18.40
N ASP A 313 51.23 -65.45 18.48
CA ASP A 313 51.01 -66.68 19.24
C ASP A 313 49.88 -67.54 18.63
N GLN A 314 50.11 -68.05 17.42
CA GLN A 314 49.48 -69.28 16.90
C GLN A 314 50.41 -69.96 15.89
N ASP A 315 51.22 -70.93 16.36
CA ASP A 315 51.56 -72.17 15.65
C ASP A 315 52.46 -73.09 16.52
N ILE A 316 52.21 -74.40 16.44
CA ILE A 316 52.87 -75.54 17.13
C ILE A 316 52.57 -75.66 18.64
#